data_AF-A0A9D2TZS2-F1
#
_entry.id   AF-A0A9D2TZS2-F1
#
_cell.length_a   1.000
_cell.length_b   1.000
_cell.length_c   1.000
_cell.angle_alpha   90.00
_cell.angle_beta   90.00
_cell.angle_gamma   90.00
#
_symmetry.space_group_name_H-M   'P 1'
#
loop_
_entity.id
_entity.type
_entity.pdbx_description
1 polymer ?
#
loop_
_entity_poly.entity_id
_entity_poly.type
_entity_poly.pdbx_seq_one_letter_code
_entity_poly.pdbx_strand_id
1 'polypeptide(L)'
;PGGTETALFWTRRAAREEDVLDLIDQIERGFEMIERRIASLDREHSKYIRATLSRLNYLLSGESDRHGLLIQLLNRLGEPEEEAEMERRLRLTAEKMNLASWDVLGENAIYRGRRRKNFMKELEPEEKDPELSREEILRLNRIHHRFTRAQVEEYIEEHMENGCLDTGLLSVESDEDFEKLILAYDLSIRRDGRFEVLEAGYQVKRGPYTWPAMMFVERERKQPERRSDKM
;
A
#
# COMPACT_ATOMS: atom_id res chain seq x y z
N PRO A 1 4.65 2.57 -78.04
CA PRO A 1 5.32 1.71 -77.04
C PRO A 1 5.65 2.48 -75.74
N GLY A 2 4.64 2.95 -74.99
CA GLY A 2 4.87 3.73 -73.76
C GLY A 2 3.72 3.75 -72.74
N GLY A 3 2.78 2.80 -72.82
CA GLY A 3 1.57 2.81 -71.98
C GLY A 3 1.59 1.87 -70.77
N THR A 4 2.51 0.90 -70.72
CA THR A 4 2.46 -0.21 -69.75
C THR A 4 3.36 -0.03 -68.53
N GLU A 5 4.42 0.78 -68.63
CA GLU A 5 5.34 1.02 -67.50
C GLU A 5 4.80 2.03 -66.47
N THR A 6 3.99 3.00 -66.90
CA THR A 6 3.42 4.00 -65.99
C THR A 6 2.35 3.40 -65.08
N ALA A 7 1.50 2.50 -65.59
CA ALA A 7 0.44 1.84 -64.83
C ALA A 7 0.96 1.01 -63.64
N LEU A 8 2.11 0.34 -63.79
CA LEU A 8 2.76 -0.45 -62.75
C LEU A 8 3.40 0.40 -61.63
N PHE A 9 3.82 1.61 -61.96
CA PHE A 9 4.39 2.55 -60.97
C PHE A 9 3.32 3.14 -60.05
N TRP A 10 2.13 3.46 -60.57
CA TRP A 10 1.01 3.98 -59.78
C TRP A 10 0.41 2.93 -58.85
N THR A 11 0.27 1.67 -59.29
CA THR A 11 -0.23 0.58 -58.45
C THR A 11 0.73 0.22 -57.31
N ARG A 12 2.04 0.25 -57.55
CA ARG A 12 3.05 -0.02 -56.52
C ARG A 12 3.16 1.12 -55.49
N ARG A 13 2.88 2.35 -55.89
CA ARG A 13 2.91 3.52 -54.98
C ARG A 13 1.65 3.58 -54.11
N ALA A 14 0.49 3.29 -54.69
CA ALA A 14 -0.77 3.17 -53.97
C ALA A 14 -0.75 2.05 -52.92
N ALA A 15 -0.27 0.84 -53.26
CA ALA A 15 -0.15 -0.27 -52.30
C ALA A 15 0.78 0.06 -51.12
N ARG A 16 1.85 0.83 -51.36
CA ARG A 16 2.80 1.24 -50.31
C ARG A 16 2.26 2.38 -49.44
N GLU A 17 1.36 3.21 -49.95
CA GLU A 17 0.62 4.22 -49.17
C GLU A 17 -0.48 3.57 -48.34
N GLU A 18 -1.19 2.57 -48.88
CA GLU A 18 -2.17 1.74 -48.15
C GLU A 18 -1.51 1.01 -46.97
N ASP A 19 -0.36 0.36 -47.18
CA ASP A 19 0.40 -0.31 -46.12
C ASP A 19 0.84 0.65 -45.00
N VAL A 20 1.17 1.90 -45.35
CA VAL A 20 1.58 2.92 -44.36
C VAL A 20 0.38 3.45 -43.59
N LEU A 21 -0.77 3.63 -44.26
CA LEU A 21 -2.02 4.05 -43.63
C LEU A 21 -2.55 2.97 -42.68
N ASP A 22 -2.47 1.70 -43.07
CA ASP A 22 -2.83 0.56 -42.22
C ASP A 22 -1.92 0.44 -40.99
N LEU A 23 -0.63 0.73 -41.16
CA LEU A 23 0.32 0.77 -40.06
C LEU A 23 0.00 1.91 -39.08
N ILE A 24 -0.39 3.07 -39.59
CA ILE A 24 -0.82 4.21 -38.76
C ILE A 24 -2.11 3.86 -38.01
N ASP A 25 -3.09 3.23 -38.65
CA ASP A 25 -4.35 2.81 -38.01
C ASP A 25 -4.12 1.68 -36.97
N GLN A 26 -3.15 0.79 -37.19
CA GLN A 26 -2.69 -0.16 -36.16
C GLN A 26 -2.03 0.55 -34.97
N ILE A 27 -1.19 1.55 -35.24
CA ILE A 27 -0.54 2.34 -34.19
C ILE A 27 -1.60 3.11 -33.38
N GLU A 28 -2.59 3.72 -34.04
CA GLU A 28 -3.65 4.50 -33.40
C GLU A 28 -4.54 3.62 -32.51
N ARG A 29 -4.94 2.44 -33.00
CA ARG A 29 -5.63 1.43 -32.19
C ARG A 29 -4.76 0.89 -31.04
N GLY A 30 -3.46 0.76 -31.27
CA GLY A 30 -2.49 0.38 -30.24
C GLY A 30 -2.45 1.39 -29.09
N PHE A 31 -2.38 2.69 -29.41
CA PHE A 31 -2.40 3.75 -28.41
C PHE A 31 -3.71 3.78 -27.62
N GLU A 32 -4.86 3.62 -28.28
CA GLU A 32 -6.16 3.57 -27.61
C GLU A 32 -6.29 2.36 -26.67
N MET A 33 -5.69 1.22 -27.03
CA MET A 33 -5.65 0.01 -26.20
C MET A 33 -4.72 0.20 -24.98
N ILE A 34 -3.59 0.88 -25.16
CA ILE A 34 -2.67 1.24 -24.07
C ILE A 34 -3.35 2.20 -23.08
N GLU A 35 -4.05 3.23 -23.57
CA GLU A 35 -4.79 4.16 -22.71
C GLU A 35 -5.86 3.46 -21.87
N ARG A 36 -6.64 2.56 -22.49
CA ARG A 36 -7.64 1.76 -21.76
C ARG A 36 -7.00 0.90 -20.66
N ARG A 37 -5.83 0.32 -20.93
CA ARG A 37 -5.07 -0.49 -19.96
C ARG A 37 -4.57 0.37 -18.80
N ILE A 38 -3.98 1.53 -19.08
CA ILE A 38 -3.51 2.48 -18.05
C ILE A 38 -4.68 2.92 -17.16
N ALA A 39 -5.81 3.31 -17.75
CA ALA A 39 -6.99 3.73 -16.98
C ALA A 39 -7.56 2.61 -16.11
N SER A 40 -7.50 1.35 -16.56
CA SER A 40 -7.90 0.19 -15.75
C SER A 40 -6.95 -0.02 -14.58
N LEU A 41 -5.63 0.05 -14.85
CA LEU A 41 -4.59 -0.11 -13.84
C LEU A 41 -4.67 0.99 -12.77
N ASP A 42 -4.92 2.23 -13.16
CA ASP A 42 -5.10 3.35 -12.22
C ASP A 42 -6.35 3.21 -11.34
N ARG A 43 -7.44 2.65 -11.89
CA ARG A 43 -8.66 2.37 -11.10
C ARG A 43 -8.42 1.28 -10.06
N GLU A 44 -7.75 0.20 -10.47
CA GLU A 44 -7.39 -0.88 -9.54
C GLU A 44 -6.38 -0.41 -8.51
N HIS A 45 -5.34 0.32 -8.93
CA HIS A 45 -4.36 0.91 -8.04
C HIS A 45 -5.01 1.84 -7.01
N SER A 46 -5.94 2.70 -7.43
CA SER A 46 -6.73 3.55 -6.53
C SER A 46 -7.59 2.76 -5.54
N LYS A 47 -8.14 1.62 -5.97
CA LYS A 47 -8.95 0.72 -5.13
C LYS A 47 -8.07 0.01 -4.10
N TYR A 48 -6.92 -0.51 -4.51
CA TYR A 48 -5.94 -1.12 -3.63
C TYR A 48 -5.41 -0.11 -2.63
N ILE A 49 -4.94 1.07 -3.08
CA ILE A 49 -4.51 2.16 -2.19
C ILE A 49 -5.61 2.47 -1.17
N ARG A 50 -6.86 2.68 -1.60
CA ARG A 50 -7.95 3.01 -0.68
C ARG A 50 -8.21 1.89 0.34
N ALA A 51 -8.16 0.64 -0.08
CA ALA A 51 -8.34 -0.51 0.80
C ALA A 51 -7.18 -0.62 1.80
N THR A 52 -5.94 -0.47 1.34
CA THR A 52 -4.74 -0.49 2.16
C THR A 52 -4.72 0.69 3.13
N LEU A 53 -5.10 1.89 2.68
CA LEU A 53 -5.16 3.11 3.48
C LEU A 53 -6.28 3.03 4.53
N SER A 54 -7.42 2.43 4.19
CA SER A 54 -8.47 2.14 5.17
C SER A 54 -7.97 1.15 6.21
N ARG A 55 -7.32 0.06 5.79
CA ARG A 55 -6.72 -0.94 6.69
C ARG A 55 -5.65 -0.32 7.58
N LEU A 56 -4.75 0.47 7.03
CA LEU A 56 -3.73 1.20 7.78
C LEU A 56 -4.36 2.22 8.74
N ASN A 57 -5.43 2.91 8.34
CA ASN A 57 -6.14 3.83 9.22
C ASN A 57 -6.79 3.11 10.40
N TYR A 58 -7.29 1.87 10.23
CA TYR A 58 -7.76 1.04 11.33
C TYR A 58 -6.61 0.54 12.24
N LEU A 59 -5.44 0.28 11.67
CA LEU A 59 -4.26 -0.18 12.40
C LEU A 59 -3.51 0.97 13.11
N LEU A 60 -3.70 2.21 12.64
CA LEU A 60 -3.12 3.44 13.17
C LEU A 60 -4.09 4.24 14.04
N SER A 61 -5.39 3.94 13.99
CA SER A 61 -6.36 4.54 14.91
C SER A 61 -6.02 4.08 16.33
N GLY A 62 -5.44 5.00 17.11
CA GLY A 62 -5.09 4.75 18.51
C GLY A 62 -6.33 4.58 19.41
N GLU A 63 -6.09 4.58 20.73
CA GLU A 63 -7.07 4.37 21.82
C GLU A 63 -8.30 5.31 21.79
N SER A 64 -8.33 6.32 20.92
CA SER A 64 -9.38 7.33 20.84
C SER A 64 -10.60 6.91 20.01
N ASP A 65 -10.49 5.93 19.11
CA ASP A 65 -11.64 5.41 18.35
C ASP A 65 -12.09 4.02 18.83
N ARG A 66 -13.39 3.76 18.76
CA ARG A 66 -13.99 2.48 19.20
C ARG A 66 -13.44 1.30 18.40
N HIS A 67 -13.13 1.51 17.12
CA HIS A 67 -12.51 0.49 16.28
C HIS A 67 -11.10 0.15 16.76
N GLY A 68 -10.30 1.16 17.13
CA GLY A 68 -8.96 0.97 17.70
C GLY A 68 -9.00 0.20 19.03
N LEU A 69 -9.90 0.57 19.94
CA LEU A 69 -10.11 -0.15 21.21
C LEU A 69 -10.55 -1.61 21.02
N LEU A 70 -11.42 -1.88 20.03
CA LEU A 70 -11.83 -3.24 19.70
C LEU A 70 -10.66 -4.07 19.16
N ILE A 71 -9.82 -3.49 18.31
CA ILE A 71 -8.63 -4.16 17.76
C ILE A 71 -7.63 -4.48 18.88
N GLN A 72 -7.37 -3.53 19.80
CA GLN A 72 -6.51 -3.76 20.95
C GLN A 72 -7.03 -4.90 21.84
N LEU A 73 -8.34 -4.94 22.10
CA LEU A 73 -8.97 -6.01 22.86
C LEU A 73 -8.78 -7.37 22.17
N LEU A 74 -9.04 -7.45 20.86
CA LEU A 74 -8.87 -8.68 20.10
C LEU A 74 -7.41 -9.14 20.02
N ASN A 75 -6.46 -8.21 19.88
CA ASN A 75 -5.03 -8.52 19.90
C ASN A 75 -4.62 -9.07 21.26
N ARG A 76 -5.06 -8.45 22.36
CA ARG A 76 -4.81 -8.93 23.72
C ARG A 76 -5.38 -10.34 23.93
N LEU A 77 -6.57 -10.61 23.40
CA LEU A 77 -7.18 -11.95 23.42
C LEU A 77 -6.49 -12.97 22.51
N GLY A 78 -5.72 -12.52 21.52
CA GLY A 78 -4.97 -13.39 20.59
C GLY A 78 -3.52 -13.65 21.01
N GLU A 79 -3.04 -13.02 22.08
CA GLU A 79 -1.67 -13.21 22.58
C GLU A 79 -1.46 -14.65 23.09
N PRO A 80 -0.36 -15.32 22.68
CA PRO A 80 -0.08 -16.67 23.14
C PRO A 80 0.24 -16.64 24.65
N GLU A 81 -0.67 -17.20 25.45
CA GLU A 81 -0.58 -17.36 26.90
C GLU A 81 -0.98 -18.80 27.28
N GLU A 82 -0.76 -19.20 28.54
CA GLU A 82 -1.28 -20.47 29.05
C GLU A 82 -2.81 -20.53 28.89
N GLU A 83 -3.34 -21.69 28.50
CA GLU A 83 -4.76 -21.88 28.18
C GLU A 83 -5.69 -21.42 29.33
N ALA A 84 -5.27 -21.60 30.59
CA ALA A 84 -6.03 -21.17 31.76
C ALA A 84 -6.13 -19.63 31.91
N GLU A 85 -5.07 -18.90 31.55
CA GLU A 85 -5.06 -17.43 31.55
C GLU A 85 -5.85 -16.86 30.38
N MET A 86 -5.73 -17.50 29.22
CA MET A 86 -6.55 -17.20 28.04
C MET A 86 -8.05 -17.33 28.34
N GLU A 87 -8.47 -18.45 28.94
CA GLU A 87 -9.87 -18.72 29.28
C GLU A 87 -10.41 -17.74 30.33
N ARG A 88 -9.62 -17.43 31.37
CA ARG A 88 -9.98 -16.41 32.37
C ARG A 88 -10.22 -15.06 31.72
N ARG A 89 -9.32 -14.62 30.84
CA ARG A 89 -9.41 -13.34 30.14
C ARG A 89 -10.63 -13.28 29.22
N LEU A 90 -10.87 -14.33 28.43
CA LEU A 90 -12.07 -14.46 27.58
C LEU A 90 -13.36 -14.35 28.40
N ARG A 91 -13.42 -15.04 29.54
CA ARG A 91 -14.60 -15.01 30.42
C ARG A 91 -14.85 -13.62 31.00
N LEU A 92 -13.81 -12.93 31.44
CA LEU A 92 -13.90 -11.57 31.97
C LEU A 92 -14.35 -10.58 30.88
N THR A 93 -13.82 -10.71 29.66
CA THR A 93 -14.25 -9.90 28.52
C THR A 93 -15.71 -10.16 28.17
N ALA A 94 -16.15 -11.43 28.14
CA ALA A 94 -17.53 -11.80 27.86
C ALA A 94 -18.51 -11.20 28.87
N GLU A 95 -18.18 -11.23 30.17
CA GLU A 95 -18.98 -10.63 31.23
C GLU A 95 -19.10 -9.10 31.05
N LYS A 96 -17.99 -8.41 30.77
CA LYS A 96 -17.97 -6.95 30.58
C LYS A 96 -18.68 -6.50 29.30
N MET A 97 -18.67 -7.33 28.26
CA MET A 97 -19.36 -7.06 26.99
C MET A 97 -20.81 -7.57 26.98
N ASN A 98 -21.29 -8.15 28.09
CA ASN A 98 -22.60 -8.78 28.18
C ASN A 98 -22.85 -9.80 27.04
N LEU A 99 -21.80 -10.51 26.65
CA LEU A 99 -21.91 -11.61 25.69
C LEU A 99 -22.56 -12.78 26.42
N ALA A 100 -23.68 -13.27 25.89
CA ALA A 100 -24.33 -14.46 26.42
C ALA A 100 -23.36 -15.64 26.43
N SER A 101 -23.51 -16.54 27.41
CA SER A 101 -22.64 -17.69 27.68
C SER A 101 -22.12 -18.36 26.41
N TRP A 102 -20.79 -18.47 26.34
CA TRP A 102 -19.98 -19.08 25.27
C TRP A 102 -20.33 -20.56 24.96
N ASP A 103 -21.18 -21.18 25.79
CA ASP A 103 -21.77 -22.50 25.59
C ASP A 103 -22.78 -22.60 24.43
N VAL A 104 -23.15 -21.50 23.78
CA VAL A 104 -24.11 -21.50 22.66
C VAL A 104 -23.43 -21.29 21.32
N LEU A 105 -22.30 -21.98 21.08
CA LEU A 105 -21.87 -22.30 19.73
C LEU A 105 -22.49 -23.67 19.38
N GLY A 106 -23.71 -23.66 18.85
CA GLY A 106 -24.27 -24.87 18.25
C GLY A 106 -23.33 -25.40 17.15
N GLU A 107 -23.42 -26.70 16.83
CA GLU A 107 -22.55 -27.40 15.86
C GLU A 107 -22.51 -26.78 14.44
N ASN A 108 -23.31 -25.75 14.18
CA ASN A 108 -23.35 -25.02 12.92
C ASN A 108 -22.56 -23.72 12.99
N ALA A 109 -21.62 -23.54 12.06
CA ALA A 109 -20.88 -22.29 11.91
C ALA A 109 -21.83 -21.09 11.76
N ILE A 110 -21.67 -20.08 12.62
CA ILE A 110 -22.45 -18.82 12.63
C ILE A 110 -22.25 -18.04 11.31
N TYR A 111 -21.10 -18.22 10.66
CA TYR A 111 -20.80 -17.59 9.38
C TYR A 111 -21.26 -18.46 8.20
N ARG A 112 -22.29 -18.00 7.48
CA ARG A 112 -22.61 -18.49 6.14
C ARG A 112 -21.95 -17.58 5.12
N GLY A 113 -20.92 -18.09 4.44
CA GLY A 113 -20.26 -17.37 3.36
C GLY A 113 -21.27 -16.86 2.31
N ARG A 114 -21.03 -15.66 1.78
CA ARG A 114 -21.87 -15.04 0.76
C ARG A 114 -21.90 -15.94 -0.48
N ARG A 115 -23.07 -16.44 -0.88
CA ARG A 115 -23.25 -17.11 -2.18
C ARG A 115 -22.83 -16.13 -3.28
N ARG A 116 -21.68 -16.38 -3.92
CA ARG A 116 -21.30 -15.69 -5.16
C ARG A 116 -22.41 -15.99 -6.18
N LYS A 117 -23.08 -14.96 -6.71
CA LYS A 117 -23.80 -15.10 -7.99
C LYS A 117 -22.77 -15.58 -9.00
N ASN A 118 -23.10 -16.63 -9.74
CA ASN A 118 -22.24 -17.26 -10.74
C ASN A 118 -21.90 -16.26 -11.86
N PHE A 119 -20.90 -15.42 -11.65
CA PHE A 119 -20.27 -14.56 -12.65
C PHE A 119 -19.17 -15.31 -13.44
N MET A 120 -18.87 -16.56 -13.05
CA MET A 120 -17.85 -17.41 -13.68
C MET A 120 -18.23 -17.96 -15.06
N LYS A 121 -19.44 -17.71 -15.58
CA LYS A 121 -19.82 -18.23 -16.90
C LYS A 121 -19.32 -17.38 -18.08
N GLU A 122 -18.74 -16.21 -17.82
CA GLU A 122 -18.29 -15.28 -18.87
C GLU A 122 -16.84 -14.78 -18.70
N LEU A 123 -16.11 -15.19 -17.67
CA LEU A 123 -14.69 -14.84 -17.55
C LEU A 123 -13.83 -16.00 -18.03
N GLU A 124 -13.01 -15.73 -19.03
CA GLU A 124 -11.87 -16.57 -19.40
C GLU A 124 -11.01 -16.84 -18.16
N PRO A 125 -10.41 -18.04 -18.05
CA PRO A 125 -9.58 -18.37 -16.91
C PRO A 125 -8.34 -17.47 -16.90
N GLU A 126 -8.34 -16.44 -16.08
CA GLU A 126 -7.10 -15.77 -15.66
C GLU A 126 -6.20 -16.82 -15.00
N GLU A 127 -4.92 -16.81 -15.37
CA GLU A 127 -3.87 -17.50 -14.63
C GLU A 127 -3.96 -17.02 -13.18
N LYS A 128 -4.41 -17.91 -12.29
CA LYS A 128 -4.36 -17.64 -10.86
C LYS A 128 -2.90 -17.58 -10.48
N ASP A 129 -2.43 -16.40 -10.09
CA ASP A 129 -1.19 -16.29 -9.36
C ASP A 129 -1.19 -17.29 -8.19
N PRO A 130 -0.07 -17.97 -7.92
CA PRO A 130 0.00 -18.97 -6.86
C PRO A 130 -0.41 -18.35 -5.52
N GLU A 131 -1.46 -18.89 -4.91
CA GLU A 131 -1.87 -18.50 -3.56
C GLU A 131 -0.71 -18.77 -2.59
N LEU A 132 -0.28 -17.73 -1.86
CA LEU A 132 0.78 -17.83 -0.84
C LEU A 132 0.44 -18.93 0.18
N SER A 133 1.44 -19.70 0.58
CA SER A 133 1.28 -20.77 1.57
C SER A 133 0.88 -20.21 2.94
N ARG A 134 0.26 -21.03 3.79
CA ARG A 134 -0.09 -20.66 5.17
C ARG A 134 1.11 -20.12 5.96
N GLU A 135 2.31 -20.63 5.71
CA GLU A 135 3.54 -20.18 6.36
C GLU A 135 4.00 -18.81 5.86
N GLU A 136 3.87 -18.53 4.56
CA GLU A 136 4.14 -17.20 3.98
C GLU A 136 3.10 -16.18 4.43
N ILE A 137 1.82 -16.56 4.53
CA ILE A 137 0.77 -15.73 5.11
C ILE A 137 1.07 -15.42 6.59
N LEU A 138 1.59 -16.39 7.35
CA LEU A 138 1.99 -16.17 8.74
C LEU A 138 3.27 -15.32 8.87
N ARG A 139 4.22 -15.45 7.94
CA ARG A 139 5.37 -14.53 7.84
C ARG A 139 4.92 -13.11 7.51
N LEU A 140 4.01 -12.93 6.54
CA LEU A 140 3.40 -11.64 6.22
C LEU A 140 2.60 -11.06 7.39
N ASN A 141 1.92 -11.89 8.20
CA ASN A 141 1.22 -11.42 9.40
C ASN A 141 2.14 -11.09 10.58
N ARG A 142 3.39 -11.58 10.60
CA ARG A 142 4.41 -11.13 11.57
C ARG A 142 4.98 -9.74 11.24
N ILE A 143 4.69 -9.19 10.06
CA ILE A 143 5.21 -7.91 9.57
C ILE A 143 4.37 -6.71 10.06
N HIS A 144 3.31 -6.92 10.86
CA HIS A 144 2.52 -5.81 11.39
C HIS A 144 2.84 -5.51 12.86
N HIS A 145 3.35 -4.29 13.11
CA HIS A 145 3.44 -3.56 14.40
C HIS A 145 4.68 -3.73 15.29
N ARG A 146 5.92 -3.61 14.77
CA ARG A 146 7.08 -3.48 15.67
C ARG A 146 7.41 -2.05 16.10
N PHE A 147 7.13 -1.04 15.28
CA PHE A 147 7.63 0.31 15.53
C PHE A 147 6.51 1.33 15.76
N THR A 148 6.52 1.93 16.94
CA THR A 148 5.72 3.10 17.31
C THR A 148 6.23 4.34 16.58
N ARG A 149 5.39 5.38 16.48
CA ARG A 149 5.79 6.68 15.93
C ARG A 149 7.06 7.22 16.61
N ALA A 150 7.16 7.08 17.93
CA ALA A 150 8.33 7.52 18.69
C ALA A 150 9.61 6.79 18.26
N GLN A 151 9.54 5.47 18.05
CA GLN A 151 10.70 4.67 17.61
C GLN A 151 11.16 5.00 16.18
N VAL A 152 10.23 5.39 15.31
CA VAL A 152 10.58 5.85 13.95
C VAL A 152 11.21 7.23 14.00
N GLU A 153 10.68 8.14 14.83
CA GLU A 153 11.27 9.47 15.02
C GLU A 153 12.67 9.39 15.67
N GLU A 154 12.86 8.54 16.67
CA GLU A 154 14.15 8.27 17.33
C GLU A 154 15.18 7.72 16.32
N TYR A 155 14.78 6.79 15.45
CA TYR A 155 15.65 6.28 14.38
C TYR A 155 16.13 7.38 13.43
N ILE A 156 15.27 8.33 13.05
CA ILE A 156 15.67 9.47 12.23
C ILE A 156 16.67 10.33 13.01
N GLU A 157 16.37 10.68 14.25
CA GLU A 157 17.23 11.54 15.10
C GLU A 157 18.63 10.94 15.33
N GLU A 158 18.71 9.64 15.59
CA GLU A 158 19.99 8.92 15.77
C GLU A 158 20.89 9.02 14.53
N HIS A 159 20.30 9.10 13.34
CA HIS A 159 21.02 9.17 12.07
C HIS A 159 21.10 10.59 11.49
N MET A 160 20.60 11.61 12.20
CA MET A 160 20.69 13.00 11.77
C MET A 160 22.07 13.60 12.12
N GLU A 161 22.70 14.21 11.12
CA GLU A 161 23.91 15.02 11.31
C GLU A 161 23.57 16.49 11.03
N ASN A 162 23.85 17.37 12.00
CA ASN A 162 23.57 18.82 11.89
C ASN A 162 22.10 19.18 11.57
N GLY A 163 21.14 18.41 12.07
CA GLY A 163 19.73 18.68 11.84
C GLY A 163 19.20 18.22 10.47
N CYS A 164 19.97 17.38 9.76
CA CYS A 164 19.56 16.76 8.51
C CYS A 164 20.00 15.29 8.45
N LEU A 165 19.12 14.40 7.98
CA LEU A 165 19.48 13.02 7.64
C LEU A 165 19.50 12.86 6.12
N ASP A 166 20.67 12.54 5.56
CA ASP A 166 20.82 12.16 4.15
C ASP A 166 20.76 10.64 3.99
N THR A 167 19.67 10.17 3.37
CA THR A 167 19.46 8.73 3.14
C THR A 167 20.35 8.14 2.05
N GLY A 168 21.07 8.96 1.29
CA GLY A 168 22.13 8.52 0.36
C GLY A 168 23.34 7.94 1.10
N LEU A 169 23.62 8.47 2.29
CA LEU A 169 24.73 8.05 3.14
C LEU A 169 24.33 6.99 4.17
N LEU A 170 23.03 6.81 4.39
CA LEU A 170 22.48 5.86 5.36
C LEU A 170 22.89 4.40 5.05
N SER A 171 23.39 3.71 6.08
CA SER A 171 23.66 2.27 6.05
C SER A 171 22.41 1.49 6.46
N VAL A 172 21.61 1.06 5.48
CA VAL A 172 20.51 0.12 5.70
C VAL A 172 21.04 -1.30 5.55
N GLU A 173 21.16 -2.01 6.66
CA GLU A 173 21.73 -3.37 6.71
C GLU A 173 20.69 -4.44 7.04
N SER A 174 19.54 -4.06 7.60
CA SER A 174 18.46 -4.96 7.99
C SER A 174 17.11 -4.60 7.37
N ASP A 175 16.21 -5.59 7.31
CA ASP A 175 14.82 -5.37 6.93
C ASP A 175 14.14 -4.33 7.86
N GLU A 176 14.50 -4.33 9.14
CA GLU A 176 13.93 -3.41 10.13
C GLU A 176 14.32 -1.95 9.88
N ASP A 177 15.57 -1.69 9.50
CA ASP A 177 16.05 -0.34 9.16
C ASP A 177 15.36 0.17 7.90
N PHE A 178 15.17 -0.72 6.91
CA PHE A 178 14.46 -0.39 5.69
C PHE A 178 12.97 -0.10 5.96
N GLU A 179 12.33 -0.88 6.81
CA GLU A 179 10.95 -0.64 7.25
C GLU A 179 10.80 0.69 8.00
N LYS A 180 11.70 1.01 8.93
CA LYS A 180 11.72 2.31 9.64
C LYS A 180 11.91 3.47 8.67
N LEU A 181 12.75 3.31 7.64
CA LEU A 181 12.96 4.33 6.60
C LEU A 181 11.68 4.59 5.78
N ILE A 182 10.95 3.54 5.41
CA ILE A 182 9.66 3.68 4.70
C ILE A 182 8.63 4.37 5.60
N LEU A 183 8.55 3.97 6.86
CA LEU A 183 7.63 4.56 7.84
C LEU A 183 7.96 6.03 8.12
N ALA A 184 9.24 6.37 8.19
CA ALA A 184 9.73 7.74 8.33
C ALA A 184 9.24 8.63 7.18
N TYR A 185 9.37 8.14 5.94
CA TYR A 185 8.89 8.85 4.76
C TYR A 185 7.37 9.06 4.80
N ASP A 186 6.58 8.02 5.13
CA ASP A 186 5.13 8.16 5.28
C ASP A 186 4.74 9.19 6.33
N LEU A 187 5.38 9.17 7.51
CA LEU A 187 5.14 10.14 8.58
C LEU A 187 5.48 11.58 8.14
N SER A 188 6.50 11.77 7.33
CA SER A 188 6.94 13.10 6.85
C SER A 188 5.99 13.73 5.82
N ILE A 189 5.28 12.91 5.03
CA ILE A 189 4.25 13.40 4.09
C ILE A 189 3.05 13.98 4.85
N ARG A 190 2.78 13.49 6.06
CA ARG A 190 1.64 13.93 6.86
C ARG A 190 1.85 15.36 7.37
N ARG A 191 0.73 16.09 7.52
CA ARG A 191 0.74 17.49 7.98
C ARG A 191 1.21 17.66 9.42
N ASP A 192 1.09 16.61 10.22
CA ASP A 192 1.51 16.54 11.62
C ASP A 192 2.87 15.85 11.81
N GLY A 193 3.56 15.49 10.73
CA GLY A 193 4.90 14.94 10.76
C GLY A 193 5.91 15.95 11.31
N ARG A 194 6.84 15.46 12.14
CA ARG A 194 7.90 16.26 12.74
C ARG A 194 9.00 16.63 11.74
N PHE A 195 9.23 15.77 10.77
CA PHE A 195 10.23 15.93 9.73
C PHE A 195 9.57 16.21 8.39
N GLU A 196 10.26 16.95 7.54
CA GLU A 196 9.92 17.19 6.14
C GLU A 196 10.99 16.53 5.26
N VAL A 197 10.58 16.05 4.08
CA VAL A 197 11.45 15.33 3.17
C VAL A 197 11.70 16.13 1.90
N LEU A 198 12.97 16.22 1.51
CA LEU A 198 13.42 16.77 0.24
C LEU A 198 13.97 15.63 -0.63
N GLU A 199 13.38 15.41 -1.80
CA GLU A 199 13.81 14.38 -2.73
C GLU A 199 15.03 14.86 -3.55
N ALA A 200 16.07 14.04 -3.62
CA ALA A 200 17.31 14.38 -4.33
C ALA A 200 17.32 13.91 -5.80
N GLY A 201 16.28 13.18 -6.25
CA GLY A 201 16.06 12.83 -7.66
C GLY A 201 16.90 11.67 -8.21
N TYR A 202 17.63 10.95 -7.36
CA TYR A 202 18.35 9.72 -7.73
C TYR A 202 17.98 8.55 -6.80
N GLN A 203 18.32 7.32 -7.18
CA GLN A 203 18.05 6.13 -6.37
C GLN A 203 19.30 5.62 -5.67
N VAL A 204 19.12 5.16 -4.44
CA VAL A 204 20.14 4.49 -3.63
C VAL A 204 19.87 2.98 -3.69
N LYS A 205 20.91 2.20 -3.94
CA LYS A 205 20.84 0.74 -3.92
C LYS A 205 21.86 0.19 -2.93
N ARG A 206 21.38 -0.53 -1.91
CA ARG A 206 22.21 -1.17 -0.87
C ARG A 206 21.72 -2.60 -0.69
N GLY A 207 22.50 -3.57 -1.17
CA GLY A 207 22.14 -4.99 -1.14
C GLY A 207 20.83 -5.27 -1.90
N PRO A 208 19.83 -5.93 -1.27
CA PRO A 208 18.52 -6.18 -1.88
C PRO A 208 17.58 -4.97 -1.85
N TYR A 209 17.92 -3.90 -1.12
CA TYR A 209 17.05 -2.75 -0.91
C TYR A 209 17.33 -1.63 -1.91
N THR A 210 16.28 -0.94 -2.34
CA THR A 210 16.36 0.23 -3.23
C THR A 210 15.33 1.26 -2.81
N TRP A 211 15.76 2.52 -2.67
CA TRP A 211 14.90 3.65 -2.30
C TRP A 211 15.33 4.93 -3.03
N PRO A 212 14.42 5.92 -3.18
CA PRO A 212 14.81 7.25 -3.66
C PRO A 212 15.66 7.96 -2.62
N ALA A 213 16.77 8.57 -3.05
CA ALA A 213 17.58 9.41 -2.20
C ALA A 213 16.77 10.63 -1.74
N MET A 214 16.71 10.81 -0.43
CA MET A 214 15.92 11.83 0.23
C MET A 214 16.64 12.37 1.46
N MET A 215 16.34 13.63 1.79
CA MET A 215 16.87 14.31 2.96
C MET A 215 15.74 14.62 3.93
N PHE A 216 15.83 14.11 5.16
CA PHE A 216 14.91 14.48 6.24
C PHE A 216 15.45 15.70 6.97
N VAL A 217 14.62 16.74 7.07
CA VAL A 217 14.90 17.96 7.81
C VAL A 217 13.82 18.19 8.86
N GLU A 218 14.17 18.77 10.02
CA GLU A 218 13.17 19.08 11.03
C GLU A 218 12.25 20.21 10.53
N ARG A 219 10.93 20.00 10.66
CA ARG A 219 9.95 20.96 10.16
C ARG A 219 9.91 22.19 11.06
N GLU A 220 10.06 23.38 10.49
CA GLU A 220 9.90 24.61 11.27
C GLU A 220 8.46 24.71 11.81
N ARG A 221 8.31 24.60 13.13
CA ARG A 221 7.04 24.87 13.79
C ARG A 221 6.72 26.36 13.63
N LYS A 222 5.84 26.70 12.67
CA LYS A 222 5.25 28.04 12.62
C LYS A 222 4.56 28.30 13.96
N GLN A 223 5.13 29.20 14.76
CA GLN A 223 4.46 29.69 15.96
C GLN A 223 3.09 30.24 15.52
N PRO A 224 1.98 29.86 16.19
CA PRO A 224 0.70 30.47 15.88
C PRO A 224 0.84 31.98 16.14
N GLU A 225 0.59 32.77 15.10
CA GLU A 225 0.55 34.23 15.18
C GLU A 225 -0.32 34.59 16.38
N ARG A 226 0.29 35.19 17.41
CA ARG A 226 -0.45 35.84 18.49
C ARG A 226 -1.33 36.89 17.82
N ARG A 227 -2.62 36.59 17.67
CA ARG A 227 -3.64 37.61 17.41
C ARG A 227 -3.50 38.64 18.51
N SER A 228 -2.92 39.77 18.16
CA SER A 228 -2.96 40.98 18.96
C SER A 228 -4.40 41.44 18.98
N ASP A 229 -5.11 41.15 20.06
CA ASP A 229 -6.36 41.84 20.38
C ASP A 229 -6.03 43.33 20.52
N LYS A 230 -6.37 44.09 19.47
CA LYS A 230 -6.61 45.52 19.55
C LYS A 230 -8.12 45.72 19.61
N MET A 231 -8.63 45.97 20.82
CA MET A 231 -9.45 47.12 21.22
C MET A 231 -10.16 46.83 22.54
#